data_AF-A0A645D0U2-F1
#
_entry.id   AF-A0A645D0U2-F1
#
_cell.length_a   1.000
_cell.length_b   1.000
_cell.length_c   1.000
_cell.angle_alpha   90.00
_cell.angle_beta   90.00
_cell.angle_gamma   90.00
#
_symmetry.space_group_name_H-M   'P 1'
#
loop_
_entity.id
_entity.type
_entity.pdbx_description
1 polymer ?
#
loop_
_entity_poly.entity_id
_entity_poly.type
_entity_poly.pdbx_seq_one_letter_code
_entity_poly.pdbx_strand_id
1 'polypeptide(L)'
;MGGAYLSIVAGFGGVRLDQRGLRLFPLLPNDWTSYAFPVAYRASRILVTVDPFGCTLRLLEGAKVELVVYDSEIAVSADETRVARPVRAVIFDLDGVVTDTARYHFAAWKRIATELDIPFDEEQNERFKGVSRRECMRLLLERCGRTMTLDETARWIKKKNEYYLEALASLSPDAILPGVREAITFLNDHKIPIALFSVSKNTDLILKRIGLNNTFDAVVTGEDIEHSKPHFEGYLLAARRLNIDPRLCVMLEDSETGLLGARNLSMRTIGIGDRLSSERADRHLPDTSELREALEEMILAYVSNHPATVAVCISKKGYSGERIRET
;
A
#
# COMPACT_ATOMS: atom_id res chain seq x y z
N MET A 1 12.17 -14.29 22.87
CA MET A 1 12.16 -15.28 21.76
C MET A 1 11.94 -14.66 20.36
N GLY A 2 11.93 -13.34 20.18
CA GLY A 2 11.73 -12.72 18.85
C GLY A 2 12.93 -12.83 17.89
N GLY A 3 14.16 -12.92 18.41
CA GLY A 3 15.38 -12.98 17.59
C GLY A 3 15.54 -14.27 16.76
N ALA A 4 15.02 -15.40 17.24
CA ALA A 4 15.08 -16.68 16.53
C ALA A 4 14.12 -16.71 15.34
N TYR A 5 12.90 -16.17 15.47
CA TYR A 5 11.91 -16.16 14.40
C TYR A 5 12.33 -15.25 13.21
N LEU A 6 12.85 -14.05 13.51
CA LEU A 6 13.41 -13.14 12.51
C LEU A 6 14.59 -13.77 11.75
N SER A 7 15.45 -14.51 12.47
CA SER A 7 16.60 -15.20 11.86
C SER A 7 16.18 -16.37 10.97
N ILE A 8 15.11 -17.09 11.33
CA ILE A 8 14.64 -18.28 10.60
C ILE A 8 13.80 -17.93 9.37
N VAL A 9 12.95 -16.89 9.42
CA VAL A 9 12.00 -16.56 8.34
C VAL A 9 12.53 -15.49 7.39
N ALA A 10 13.24 -14.48 7.90
CA ALA A 10 13.69 -13.32 7.11
C ALA A 10 15.21 -13.28 6.87
N GLY A 11 15.99 -14.00 7.68
CA GLY A 11 17.41 -13.74 7.87
C GLY A 11 17.61 -12.56 8.82
N PHE A 12 18.61 -12.63 9.71
CA PHE A 12 18.92 -11.52 10.62
C PHE A 12 19.23 -10.25 9.80
N GLY A 13 18.47 -9.17 9.99
CA GLY A 13 18.63 -7.93 9.23
C GLY A 13 18.37 -8.05 7.72
N GLY A 14 17.63 -9.08 7.29
CA GLY A 14 17.38 -9.36 5.87
C GLY A 14 18.55 -10.01 5.13
N VAL A 15 19.57 -10.47 5.85
CA VAL A 15 20.74 -11.16 5.28
C VAL A 15 20.36 -12.56 4.80
N ARG A 16 20.75 -12.89 3.56
CA ARG A 16 20.65 -14.23 2.99
C ARG A 16 21.97 -14.59 2.32
N LEU A 17 22.35 -15.86 2.38
CA LEU A 17 23.49 -16.41 1.67
C LEU A 17 22.99 -17.51 0.74
N ASP A 18 23.19 -17.34 -0.56
CA ASP A 18 22.86 -18.34 -1.58
C ASP A 18 24.05 -18.57 -2.52
N GLN A 19 23.84 -19.34 -3.60
CA GLN A 19 24.91 -19.66 -4.57
C GLN A 19 25.48 -18.42 -5.26
N ARG A 20 24.78 -17.29 -5.25
CA ARG A 20 25.22 -16.00 -5.82
C ARG A 20 25.95 -15.14 -4.80
N GLY A 21 26.08 -15.59 -3.55
CA GLY A 21 26.81 -14.91 -2.48
C GLY A 21 25.91 -14.23 -1.45
N LEU A 22 26.45 -13.20 -0.80
CA LEU A 22 25.74 -12.44 0.24
C LEU A 22 24.68 -11.54 -0.40
N ARG A 23 23.43 -11.68 0.05
CA ARG A 23 22.30 -10.86 -0.37
C ARG A 23 21.65 -10.21 0.84
N LEU A 24 21.26 -8.95 0.70
CA LEU A 24 20.59 -8.16 1.72
C LEU A 24 19.22 -7.76 1.19
N PHE A 25 18.18 -8.05 1.95
CA PHE A 25 16.84 -7.49 1.78
C PHE A 25 16.46 -6.72 3.05
N PRO A 26 17.13 -5.58 3.32
CA PRO A 26 16.99 -4.89 4.59
C PRO A 26 15.61 -4.27 4.70
N LEU A 27 14.98 -4.51 5.84
CA LEU A 27 13.66 -4.01 6.19
C LEU A 27 13.67 -3.52 7.61
N LEU A 28 12.97 -2.42 7.84
CA LEU A 28 12.80 -1.82 9.14
C LEU A 28 11.42 -2.20 9.70
N PRO A 29 11.33 -2.71 10.94
CA PRO A 29 10.05 -2.79 11.64
C PRO A 29 9.40 -1.42 11.76
N ASN A 30 8.06 -1.35 11.74
CA ASN A 30 7.30 -0.10 11.62
C ASN A 30 7.60 0.96 12.70
N ASP A 31 7.94 0.52 13.92
CA ASP A 31 8.17 1.40 15.07
C ASP A 31 9.66 1.78 15.25
N TRP A 32 10.52 1.31 14.35
CA TRP A 32 11.96 1.55 14.43
C TRP A 32 12.32 2.72 13.50
N THR A 33 13.30 3.52 13.90
CA THR A 33 13.85 4.60 13.08
C THR A 33 15.10 4.17 12.32
N SER A 34 15.90 3.28 12.92
CA SER A 34 17.04 2.62 12.27
C SER A 34 17.51 1.40 13.07
N TYR A 35 18.31 0.54 12.43
CA TYR A 35 19.21 -0.38 13.11
C TYR A 35 20.49 -0.57 12.33
N ALA A 36 21.56 -1.00 12.99
CA ALA A 36 22.82 -1.28 12.34
C ALA A 36 23.44 -2.58 12.86
N PHE A 37 24.14 -3.28 11.98
CA PHE A 37 24.84 -4.51 12.32
C PHE A 37 26.07 -4.71 11.42
N PRO A 38 27.18 -5.23 11.96
CA PRO A 38 28.31 -5.64 11.15
C PRO A 38 28.09 -7.04 10.56
N VAL A 39 28.55 -7.26 9.34
CA VAL A 39 28.62 -8.56 8.67
C VAL A 39 30.05 -8.86 8.28
N ALA A 40 30.55 -10.03 8.67
CA ALA A 40 31.83 -10.55 8.18
C ALA A 40 31.59 -11.39 6.92
N TYR A 41 32.23 -11.05 5.80
CA TYR A 41 32.08 -11.74 4.52
C TYR A 41 33.37 -11.65 3.71
N ARG A 42 33.90 -12.79 3.24
CA ARG A 42 35.14 -12.90 2.43
C ARG A 42 36.34 -12.15 3.02
N ALA A 43 36.61 -12.34 4.31
CA ALA A 43 37.67 -11.65 5.06
C ALA A 43 37.53 -10.11 5.15
N SER A 44 36.34 -9.60 4.83
CA SER A 44 35.97 -8.19 4.99
C SER A 44 34.88 -8.04 6.05
N ARG A 45 34.85 -6.88 6.69
CA ARG A 45 33.84 -6.52 7.68
C ARG A 45 33.06 -5.31 7.18
N ILE A 46 31.75 -5.47 7.05
CA ILE A 46 30.84 -4.48 6.45
C ILE A 46 29.86 -4.02 7.52
N LEU A 47 29.72 -2.72 7.73
CA LEU A 47 28.62 -2.16 8.50
C LEU A 47 27.42 -1.97 7.58
N VAL A 48 26.28 -2.56 7.96
CA VAL A 48 24.99 -2.32 7.34
C VAL A 48 24.16 -1.48 8.30
N THR A 49 23.70 -0.31 7.88
CA THR A 49 22.76 0.53 8.63
C THR A 49 21.48 0.63 7.83
N VAL A 50 20.33 0.33 8.43
CA VAL A 50 19.02 0.27 7.79
C VAL A 50 18.12 1.35 8.35
N ASP A 51 17.35 2.00 7.48
CA ASP A 51 16.33 3.00 7.82
C ASP A 51 15.06 2.78 6.96
N PRO A 52 13.98 3.58 7.09
CA PRO A 52 12.73 3.35 6.36
C PRO A 52 12.88 3.37 4.84
N PHE A 53 13.91 4.06 4.33
CA PHE A 53 14.11 4.32 2.91
C PHE A 53 15.15 3.39 2.27
N GLY A 54 15.81 2.52 3.03
CA GLY A 54 16.78 1.55 2.51
C GLY A 54 17.91 1.26 3.49
N CYS A 55 19.14 1.23 3.01
CA CYS A 55 20.32 1.02 3.85
C CYS A 55 21.55 1.80 3.38
N THR A 56 22.52 1.98 4.28
CA THR A 56 23.90 2.33 3.94
C THR A 56 24.84 1.16 4.21
N LEU A 57 25.85 1.02 3.37
CA LEU A 57 26.91 0.02 3.49
C LEU A 57 28.25 0.73 3.65
N ARG A 58 29.07 0.26 4.57
CA ARG A 58 30.45 0.77 4.75
C ARG A 58 31.42 -0.37 5.04
N LEU A 59 32.50 -0.45 4.27
CA LEU A 59 33.61 -1.36 4.56
C LEU A 59 34.39 -0.83 5.77
N LEU A 60 34.39 -1.60 6.86
CA LEU A 60 35.15 -1.29 8.07
C LEU A 60 36.59 -1.80 7.96
N GLU A 61 36.76 -3.03 7.47
CA GLU A 61 38.05 -3.75 7.40
C GLU A 61 38.05 -4.70 6.19
N GLY A 62 39.23 -5.01 5.66
CA GLY A 62 39.42 -5.98 4.58
C GLY A 62 39.41 -5.38 3.17
N ALA A 63 39.27 -6.24 2.16
CA ALA A 63 39.25 -5.84 0.76
C ALA A 63 37.84 -5.42 0.30
N LYS A 64 37.75 -4.71 -0.83
CA LYS A 64 36.46 -4.44 -1.48
C LYS A 64 35.73 -5.75 -1.78
N VAL A 65 34.42 -5.74 -1.54
CA VAL A 65 33.55 -6.91 -1.74
C VAL A 65 32.28 -6.49 -2.46
N GLU A 66 31.76 -7.40 -3.27
CA GLU A 66 30.47 -7.24 -3.95
C GLU A 66 29.42 -8.08 -3.23
N LEU A 67 28.24 -7.49 -3.08
CA LEU A 67 27.06 -8.15 -2.54
C LEU A 67 25.81 -7.66 -3.27
N VAL A 68 24.70 -8.37 -3.12
CA VAL A 68 23.42 -7.95 -3.71
C VAL A 68 22.58 -7.28 -2.64
N VAL A 69 22.08 -6.06 -2.88
CA VAL A 69 21.05 -5.43 -2.04
C VAL A 69 19.78 -5.29 -2.86
N TYR A 70 18.68 -5.85 -2.35
CA TYR A 70 17.44 -6.05 -3.10
C TYR A 70 17.72 -6.83 -4.40
N ASP A 71 17.82 -6.13 -5.53
CA ASP A 71 18.12 -6.66 -6.86
C ASP A 71 19.34 -6.01 -7.53
N SER A 72 20.09 -5.17 -6.79
CA SER A 72 21.26 -4.45 -7.31
C SER A 72 22.56 -5.05 -6.78
N GLU A 73 23.54 -5.25 -7.66
CA GLU A 73 24.92 -5.60 -7.27
C GLU A 73 25.65 -4.35 -6.81
N ILE A 74 26.19 -4.39 -5.60
CA ILE A 74 26.81 -3.24 -4.93
C ILE A 74 28.24 -3.59 -4.54
N ALA A 75 29.19 -2.82 -5.07
CA ALA A 75 30.58 -2.85 -4.63
C ALA A 75 30.73 -2.01 -3.37
N VAL A 76 31.03 -2.65 -2.24
CA VAL A 76 31.17 -1.98 -0.95
C VAL A 76 32.57 -1.36 -0.83
N SER A 77 32.62 -0.09 -0.45
CA SER A 77 33.84 0.68 -0.26
C SER A 77 33.97 1.21 1.16
N ALA A 78 35.10 1.84 1.48
CA ALA A 78 35.31 2.48 2.78
C ALA A 78 34.41 3.71 2.99
N ASP A 79 33.98 4.35 1.89
CA ASP A 79 32.98 5.41 1.90
C ASP A 79 31.57 4.80 1.98
N GLU A 80 30.65 5.53 2.62
CA GLU A 80 29.26 5.09 2.75
C GLU A 80 28.59 4.99 1.39
N THR A 81 28.07 3.80 1.09
CA THR A 81 27.29 3.53 -0.11
C THR A 81 25.81 3.46 0.27
N ARG A 82 25.02 4.43 -0.16
CA ARG A 82 23.57 4.45 0.04
C ARG A 82 22.88 3.57 -0.99
N VAL A 83 22.01 2.67 -0.52
CA VAL A 83 21.12 1.88 -1.36
C VAL A 83 19.68 2.11 -0.92
N ALA A 84 18.89 2.76 -1.75
CA ALA A 84 17.49 3.02 -1.48
C ALA A 84 16.62 1.79 -1.79
N ARG A 85 15.52 1.64 -1.04
CA ARG A 85 14.52 0.61 -1.22
C ARG A 85 13.74 0.86 -2.53
N PRO A 86 13.74 -0.07 -3.49
CA PRO A 86 13.06 0.16 -4.75
C PRO A 86 11.54 0.22 -4.57
N VAL A 87 10.87 1.05 -5.39
CA VAL A 87 9.44 0.91 -5.67
C VAL A 87 9.30 -0.01 -6.87
N ARG A 88 8.40 -0.99 -6.77
CA ARG A 88 8.08 -1.92 -7.86
C ARG A 88 6.60 -1.93 -8.23
N ALA A 89 5.71 -1.45 -7.36
CA ALA A 89 4.31 -1.24 -7.69
C ALA A 89 3.68 -0.15 -6.84
N VAL A 90 2.56 0.38 -7.32
CA VAL A 90 1.70 1.30 -6.57
C VAL A 90 0.30 0.71 -6.47
N ILE A 91 -0.26 0.72 -5.27
CA ILE A 91 -1.61 0.24 -4.98
C ILE A 91 -2.45 1.46 -4.58
N PHE A 92 -3.54 1.69 -5.31
CA PHE A 92 -4.46 2.80 -5.10
C PHE A 92 -5.65 2.31 -4.29
N ASP A 93 -6.04 3.04 -3.24
CA ASP A 93 -7.43 2.97 -2.79
C ASP A 93 -8.36 3.62 -3.83
N LEU A 94 -9.65 3.34 -3.73
CA LEU A 94 -10.66 3.94 -4.60
C LEU A 94 -11.20 5.25 -4.03
N ASP A 95 -11.71 5.20 -2.80
CA ASP A 95 -12.51 6.27 -2.21
C ASP A 95 -11.58 7.30 -1.56
N GLY A 96 -11.68 8.56 -1.98
CA GLY A 96 -10.79 9.63 -1.47
C GLY A 96 -9.38 9.62 -2.09
N VAL A 97 -9.06 8.65 -2.95
CA VAL A 97 -7.79 8.58 -3.68
C VAL A 97 -7.98 8.65 -5.19
N VAL A 98 -8.78 7.76 -5.80
CA VAL A 98 -9.07 7.83 -7.24
C VAL A 98 -10.27 8.72 -7.51
N THR A 99 -11.31 8.62 -6.67
CA THR A 99 -12.54 9.40 -6.79
C THR A 99 -13.16 9.63 -5.41
N ASP A 100 -13.86 10.75 -5.22
CA ASP A 100 -14.65 10.97 -4.00
C ASP A 100 -16.02 10.29 -4.14
N THR A 101 -16.13 9.04 -3.68
CA THR A 101 -17.44 8.37 -3.51
C THR A 101 -17.96 8.38 -2.07
N ALA A 102 -17.21 8.97 -1.13
CA ALA A 102 -17.60 9.08 0.26
C ALA A 102 -18.91 9.86 0.40
N ARG A 103 -19.11 10.92 -0.39
CA ARG A 103 -20.36 11.68 -0.46
C ARG A 103 -21.59 10.83 -0.84
N TYR A 104 -21.42 9.87 -1.75
CA TYR A 104 -22.53 8.98 -2.17
C TYR A 104 -22.82 7.94 -1.11
N HIS A 105 -21.79 7.44 -0.42
CA HIS A 105 -21.96 6.59 0.75
C HIS A 105 -22.72 7.30 1.87
N PHE A 106 -22.33 8.54 2.19
CA PHE A 106 -22.98 9.37 3.19
C PHE A 106 -24.46 9.60 2.86
N ALA A 107 -24.77 10.01 1.62
CA ALA A 107 -26.15 10.24 1.19
C ALA A 107 -27.02 8.98 1.34
N ALA A 108 -26.50 7.80 0.95
CA ALA A 108 -27.21 6.53 1.07
C ALA A 108 -27.41 6.12 2.54
N TRP A 109 -26.38 6.25 3.39
CA TRP A 109 -26.48 5.95 4.82
C TRP A 109 -27.41 6.91 5.55
N LYS A 110 -27.38 8.19 5.21
CA LYS A 110 -28.27 9.20 5.78
C LYS A 110 -29.74 8.90 5.49
N ARG A 111 -30.07 8.48 4.26
CA ARG A 111 -31.42 7.99 3.92
C ARG A 111 -31.85 6.81 4.79
N ILE A 112 -30.99 5.80 4.93
CA ILE A 112 -31.28 4.61 5.75
C ILE A 112 -31.49 5.01 7.21
N ALA A 113 -30.63 5.87 7.75
CA ALA A 113 -30.73 6.35 9.12
C ALA A 113 -32.03 7.15 9.34
N THR A 114 -32.42 8.02 8.40
CA THR A 114 -33.70 8.74 8.46
C THR A 114 -34.90 7.80 8.47
N GLU A 115 -34.91 6.78 7.61
CA GLU A 115 -36.01 5.79 7.59
C GLU A 115 -36.08 4.94 8.86
N LEU A 116 -34.94 4.73 9.51
CA LEU A 116 -34.85 4.04 10.79
C LEU A 116 -35.04 4.96 11.99
N ASP A 117 -35.22 6.27 11.79
CA ASP A 117 -35.28 7.26 12.87
C ASP A 117 -34.01 7.21 13.77
N ILE A 118 -32.85 7.14 13.13
CA ILE A 118 -31.52 7.11 13.75
C ILE A 118 -30.76 8.39 13.37
N PRO A 119 -30.20 9.13 14.34
CA PRO A 119 -29.31 10.25 14.06
C PRO A 119 -28.05 9.80 13.29
N PHE A 120 -27.77 10.45 12.17
CA PHE A 120 -26.59 10.22 11.34
C PHE A 120 -25.99 11.53 10.82
N ASP A 121 -24.80 11.87 11.31
CA ASP A 121 -24.01 13.05 10.96
C ASP A 121 -22.68 12.70 10.26
N GLU A 122 -21.91 13.71 9.89
CA GLU A 122 -20.63 13.53 9.21
C GLU A 122 -19.57 12.90 10.11
N GLU A 123 -19.56 13.20 11.41
CA GLU A 123 -18.62 12.60 12.37
C GLU A 123 -18.80 11.07 12.42
N GLN A 124 -20.06 10.61 12.39
CA GLN A 124 -20.36 9.19 12.29
C GLN A 124 -19.92 8.59 10.96
N ASN A 125 -20.11 9.32 9.87
CA ASN A 125 -19.70 8.85 8.55
C ASN A 125 -18.18 8.64 8.43
N GLU A 126 -17.38 9.45 9.13
CA GLU A 126 -15.93 9.25 9.17
C GLU A 126 -15.57 7.87 9.74
N ARG A 127 -16.31 7.37 10.74
CA ARG A 127 -16.10 6.04 11.31
C ARG A 127 -16.46 4.90 10.35
N PHE A 128 -17.16 5.19 9.26
CA PHE A 128 -17.56 4.21 8.25
C PHE A 128 -16.54 4.11 7.10
N LYS A 129 -15.58 5.03 7.00
CA LYS A 129 -14.54 5.00 5.95
C LYS A 129 -13.68 3.73 6.07
N GLY A 130 -13.52 3.03 4.95
CA GLY A 130 -12.77 1.77 4.89
C GLY A 130 -13.45 0.56 5.56
N VAL A 131 -14.69 0.71 6.08
CA VAL A 131 -15.42 -0.33 6.79
C VAL A 131 -16.46 -1.01 5.88
N SER A 132 -16.67 -2.32 6.06
CA SER A 132 -17.66 -3.07 5.26
C SER A 132 -19.09 -2.60 5.52
N ARG A 133 -19.98 -2.71 4.52
CA ARG A 133 -21.42 -2.34 4.67
C ARG A 133 -22.11 -3.04 5.85
N ARG A 134 -21.77 -4.31 6.10
CA ARG A 134 -22.33 -5.10 7.19
C ARG A 134 -21.92 -4.50 8.53
N GLU A 135 -20.66 -4.15 8.66
CA GLU A 135 -20.12 -3.55 9.88
C GLU A 135 -20.64 -2.12 10.10
N CYS A 136 -20.76 -1.30 9.04
CA CYS A 136 -21.43 0.01 9.12
C CYS A 136 -22.87 -0.12 9.63
N MET A 137 -23.64 -1.12 9.15
CA MET A 137 -25.01 -1.36 9.65
C MET A 137 -24.99 -1.71 11.14
N ARG A 138 -24.07 -2.58 11.57
CA ARG A 138 -23.89 -2.94 12.98
C ARG A 138 -23.63 -1.71 13.84
N LEU A 139 -22.68 -0.86 13.43
CA LEU A 139 -22.32 0.38 14.12
C LEU A 139 -23.48 1.38 14.18
N LEU A 140 -24.27 1.48 13.11
CA LEU A 140 -25.46 2.35 13.07
C LEU A 140 -26.51 1.92 14.11
N LEU A 141 -26.75 0.62 14.23
CA LEU A 141 -27.75 0.05 15.14
C LEU A 141 -27.31 0.09 16.62
N GLU A 142 -26.02 -0.18 16.87
CA GLU A 142 -25.41 -0.21 18.21
C GLU A 142 -25.65 1.12 18.95
N ARG A 143 -25.55 2.26 18.26
CA ARG A 143 -25.74 3.59 18.86
C ARG A 143 -27.14 3.82 19.42
N CYS A 144 -28.15 3.17 18.85
CA CYS A 144 -29.54 3.30 19.28
C CYS A 144 -29.99 2.14 20.17
N GLY A 145 -29.08 1.25 20.58
CA GLY A 145 -29.41 0.03 21.33
C GLY A 145 -30.37 -0.89 20.57
N ARG A 146 -30.44 -0.76 19.24
CA ARG A 146 -31.32 -1.57 18.40
C ARG A 146 -30.57 -2.81 17.94
N THR A 147 -31.29 -3.92 17.87
CA THR A 147 -30.83 -5.12 17.20
C THR A 147 -31.82 -5.49 16.12
N MET A 148 -31.33 -6.11 15.07
CA MET A 148 -32.15 -6.61 13.97
C MET A 148 -31.82 -8.08 13.78
N THR A 149 -32.80 -8.84 13.29
CA THR A 149 -32.53 -10.18 12.79
C THR A 149 -31.56 -10.13 11.60
N LEU A 150 -30.94 -11.28 11.28
CA LEU A 150 -30.06 -11.38 10.12
C LEU A 150 -30.81 -11.02 8.81
N ASP A 151 -32.06 -11.43 8.69
CA ASP A 151 -32.89 -11.17 7.50
C ASP A 151 -33.27 -9.69 7.37
N GLU A 152 -33.60 -9.02 8.48
CA GLU A 152 -33.82 -7.57 8.49
C GLU A 152 -32.56 -6.81 8.12
N THR A 153 -31.43 -7.19 8.72
CA THR A 153 -30.12 -6.59 8.43
C THR A 153 -29.78 -6.73 6.95
N ALA A 154 -29.98 -7.92 6.38
CA ALA A 154 -29.75 -8.17 4.96
C ALA A 154 -30.65 -7.31 4.05
N ARG A 155 -31.94 -7.14 4.40
CA ARG A 155 -32.87 -6.28 3.67
C ARG A 155 -32.42 -4.82 3.67
N TRP A 156 -32.01 -4.29 4.83
CA TRP A 156 -31.52 -2.91 4.93
C TRP A 156 -30.20 -2.68 4.21
N ILE A 157 -29.26 -3.64 4.27
CA ILE A 157 -28.01 -3.58 3.51
C ILE A 157 -28.27 -3.58 2.00
N LYS A 158 -29.23 -4.40 1.53
CA LYS A 158 -29.65 -4.41 0.13
C LYS A 158 -30.23 -3.05 -0.29
N LYS A 159 -31.17 -2.52 0.51
CA LYS A 159 -31.80 -1.21 0.27
C LYS A 159 -30.79 -0.06 0.27
N LYS A 160 -29.81 -0.08 1.19
CA LYS A 160 -28.70 0.88 1.20
C LYS A 160 -27.92 0.84 -0.11
N ASN A 161 -27.67 -0.38 -0.64
CA ASN A 161 -26.96 -0.52 -1.89
C ASN A 161 -27.75 0.01 -3.08
N GLU A 162 -29.07 -0.19 -3.11
CA GLU A 162 -29.95 0.40 -4.14
C GLU A 162 -29.83 1.93 -4.14
N TYR A 163 -29.95 2.58 -2.98
CA TYR A 163 -29.75 4.03 -2.87
C TYR A 163 -28.35 4.50 -3.27
N TYR A 164 -27.33 3.70 -2.98
CA TYR A 164 -25.97 4.01 -3.40
C TYR A 164 -25.81 3.90 -4.93
N LEU A 165 -26.38 2.87 -5.56
CA LEU A 165 -26.37 2.70 -7.02
C LEU A 165 -27.15 3.82 -7.73
N GLU A 166 -28.28 4.25 -7.16
CA GLU A 166 -29.00 5.45 -7.61
C GLU A 166 -28.12 6.70 -7.56
N ALA A 167 -27.43 6.92 -6.44
CA ALA A 167 -26.55 8.08 -6.28
C ALA A 167 -25.36 8.07 -7.27
N LEU A 168 -24.79 6.88 -7.50
CA LEU A 168 -23.74 6.64 -8.50
C LEU A 168 -24.22 6.86 -9.94
N ALA A 169 -25.52 6.97 -10.21
CA ALA A 169 -26.05 7.22 -11.55
C ALA A 169 -25.48 8.50 -12.19
N SER A 170 -25.14 9.49 -11.36
CA SER A 170 -24.56 10.77 -11.74
C SER A 170 -23.03 10.76 -11.89
N LEU A 171 -22.35 9.66 -11.52
CA LEU A 171 -20.90 9.58 -11.56
C LEU A 171 -20.38 9.59 -13.00
N SER A 172 -19.47 10.51 -13.31
CA SER A 172 -18.82 10.69 -14.61
C SER A 172 -17.29 10.68 -14.46
N PRO A 173 -16.53 10.65 -15.58
CA PRO A 173 -15.07 10.78 -15.56
C PRO A 173 -14.53 12.05 -14.88
N ASP A 174 -15.34 13.10 -14.74
CA ASP A 174 -14.96 14.35 -14.05
C ASP A 174 -14.87 14.18 -12.53
N ALA A 175 -15.32 13.04 -12.01
CA ALA A 175 -15.24 12.70 -10.59
C ALA A 175 -13.89 12.09 -10.18
N ILE A 176 -12.95 11.91 -11.12
CA ILE A 176 -11.58 11.51 -10.79
C ILE A 176 -10.88 12.69 -10.12
N LEU A 177 -10.22 12.42 -9.01
CA LEU A 177 -9.55 13.47 -8.24
C LEU A 177 -8.37 14.08 -9.03
N PRO A 178 -8.05 15.37 -8.80
CA PRO A 178 -6.94 16.05 -9.47
C PRO A 178 -5.61 15.29 -9.32
N GLY A 179 -4.77 15.24 -10.36
CA GLY A 179 -3.44 14.62 -10.27
C GLY A 179 -3.43 13.09 -10.41
N VAL A 180 -4.57 12.41 -10.26
CA VAL A 180 -4.65 10.94 -10.34
C VAL A 180 -4.33 10.43 -11.74
N ARG A 181 -4.86 11.09 -12.79
CA ARG A 181 -4.61 10.68 -14.18
C ARG A 181 -3.15 10.90 -14.56
N GLU A 182 -2.57 12.00 -14.11
CA GLU A 182 -1.16 12.36 -14.29
C GLU A 182 -0.26 11.34 -13.58
N ALA A 183 -0.58 10.97 -12.34
CA ALA A 183 0.14 9.94 -11.59
C ALA A 183 0.08 8.56 -12.29
N ILE A 184 -1.09 8.13 -12.73
CA ILE A 184 -1.25 6.87 -13.49
C ILE A 184 -0.44 6.89 -14.78
N THR A 185 -0.48 8.00 -15.52
CA THR A 185 0.29 8.16 -16.78
C THR A 185 1.79 8.05 -16.51
N PHE A 186 2.28 8.76 -15.48
CA PHE A 186 3.67 8.68 -15.05
C PHE A 186 4.12 7.26 -14.70
N LEU A 187 3.31 6.51 -13.95
CA LEU A 187 3.61 5.13 -13.57
C LEU A 187 3.66 4.20 -14.79
N ASN A 188 2.72 4.37 -15.73
CA ASN A 188 2.68 3.61 -16.98
C ASN A 188 3.90 3.89 -17.87
N ASP A 189 4.30 5.17 -18.02
CA ASP A 189 5.47 5.56 -18.80
C ASP A 189 6.76 4.95 -18.24
N HIS A 190 6.83 4.78 -16.91
CA HIS A 190 7.94 4.14 -16.21
C HIS A 190 7.79 2.62 -16.03
N LYS A 191 6.70 2.03 -16.57
CA LYS A 191 6.39 0.59 -16.49
C LYS A 191 6.33 0.08 -15.06
N ILE A 192 5.78 0.87 -14.15
CA ILE A 192 5.53 0.48 -12.76
C ILE A 192 4.10 -0.05 -12.70
N PRO A 193 3.90 -1.36 -12.43
CA PRO A 193 2.58 -1.94 -12.31
C PRO A 193 1.74 -1.24 -11.25
N ILE A 194 0.46 -1.07 -11.55
CA ILE A 194 -0.50 -0.44 -10.66
C ILE A 194 -1.65 -1.39 -10.35
N ALA A 195 -2.05 -1.43 -9.08
CA ALA A 195 -3.25 -2.11 -8.65
C ALA A 195 -4.23 -1.14 -8.00
N LEU A 196 -5.51 -1.51 -8.01
CA LEU A 196 -6.52 -0.89 -7.16
C LEU A 196 -6.93 -1.88 -6.06
N PHE A 197 -7.05 -1.39 -4.82
CA PHE A 197 -7.66 -2.13 -3.73
C PHE A 197 -8.80 -1.31 -3.12
N SER A 198 -10.02 -1.86 -3.09
CA SER A 198 -11.16 -1.25 -2.40
C SER A 198 -11.99 -2.29 -1.66
N VAL A 199 -12.53 -1.93 -0.49
CA VAL A 199 -13.49 -2.76 0.25
C VAL A 199 -14.90 -2.72 -0.34
N SER A 200 -15.14 -1.89 -1.36
CA SER A 200 -16.44 -1.80 -2.03
C SER A 200 -16.65 -2.98 -2.97
N LYS A 201 -17.87 -3.54 -2.98
CA LYS A 201 -18.31 -4.49 -4.01
C LYS A 201 -18.80 -3.80 -5.29
N ASN A 202 -18.84 -2.47 -5.31
CA ASN A 202 -19.31 -1.69 -6.46
C ASN A 202 -18.14 -1.10 -7.28
N THR A 203 -16.90 -1.51 -6.96
CA THR A 203 -15.66 -1.00 -7.56
C THR A 203 -15.68 -1.07 -9.09
N ASP A 204 -16.04 -2.22 -9.67
CA ASP A 204 -16.05 -2.38 -11.14
C ASP A 204 -17.03 -1.42 -11.83
N LEU A 205 -18.19 -1.18 -11.22
CA LEU A 205 -19.17 -0.22 -11.72
C LEU A 205 -18.61 1.21 -11.67
N ILE A 206 -17.95 1.57 -10.57
CA ILE A 206 -17.34 2.89 -10.38
C ILE A 206 -16.26 3.10 -11.43
N LEU A 207 -15.32 2.16 -11.57
CA LEU A 207 -14.25 2.21 -12.57
C LEU A 207 -14.80 2.33 -13.98
N LYS A 208 -15.86 1.58 -14.32
CA LYS A 208 -16.52 1.68 -15.64
C LYS A 208 -17.12 3.06 -15.88
N ARG A 209 -17.76 3.67 -14.88
CA ARG A 209 -18.39 5.00 -14.99
C ARG A 209 -17.38 6.13 -15.14
N ILE A 210 -16.27 6.06 -14.42
CA ILE A 210 -15.20 7.07 -14.51
C ILE A 210 -14.21 6.80 -15.67
N GLY A 211 -14.36 5.68 -16.37
CA GLY A 211 -13.56 5.32 -17.53
C GLY A 211 -12.16 4.78 -17.22
N LEU A 212 -12.00 4.07 -16.09
CA LEU A 212 -10.73 3.47 -15.63
C LEU A 212 -10.76 1.93 -15.53
N ASN A 213 -11.77 1.27 -16.10
CA ASN A 213 -11.95 -0.19 -15.97
C ASN A 213 -10.84 -1.06 -16.57
N ASN A 214 -10.00 -0.51 -17.44
CA ASN A 214 -8.86 -1.22 -18.05
C ASN A 214 -7.52 -0.54 -17.71
N THR A 215 -7.50 0.29 -16.68
CA THR A 215 -6.32 1.10 -16.32
C THR A 215 -5.38 0.35 -15.38
N PHE A 216 -5.91 -0.48 -14.48
CA PHE A 216 -5.13 -1.17 -13.47
C PHE A 216 -4.73 -2.57 -13.91
N ASP A 217 -3.48 -2.96 -13.65
CA ASP A 217 -2.98 -4.32 -13.93
C ASP A 217 -3.65 -5.38 -13.03
N ALA A 218 -4.08 -4.96 -11.84
CA ALA A 218 -4.89 -5.76 -10.94
C ALA A 218 -5.92 -4.90 -10.21
N VAL A 219 -7.11 -5.45 -9.98
CA VAL A 219 -8.16 -4.83 -9.16
C VAL A 219 -8.54 -5.82 -8.08
N VAL A 220 -8.56 -5.40 -6.82
CA VAL A 220 -9.05 -6.17 -5.67
C VAL A 220 -10.24 -5.42 -5.07
N THR A 221 -11.35 -6.13 -4.92
CA THR A 221 -12.64 -5.56 -4.49
C THR A 221 -13.12 -6.18 -3.17
N GLY A 222 -14.22 -5.65 -2.63
CA GLY A 222 -14.90 -6.26 -1.48
C GLY A 222 -15.51 -7.63 -1.75
N GLU A 223 -15.49 -8.13 -2.99
CA GLU A 223 -15.88 -9.50 -3.35
C GLU A 223 -14.70 -10.48 -3.25
N ASP A 224 -13.47 -9.96 -3.31
CA ASP A 224 -12.25 -10.76 -3.33
C ASP A 224 -11.68 -11.07 -1.93
N ILE A 225 -12.27 -10.50 -0.87
CA ILE A 225 -11.75 -10.54 0.49
C ILE A 225 -12.79 -10.99 1.50
N GLU A 226 -12.33 -11.69 2.53
CA GLU A 226 -13.14 -12.06 3.70
C GLU A 226 -13.04 -11.00 4.81
N HIS A 227 -11.84 -10.45 5.03
CA HIS A 227 -11.56 -9.47 6.09
C HIS A 227 -11.29 -8.08 5.51
N SER A 228 -12.04 -7.09 5.97
CA SER A 228 -11.87 -5.68 5.56
C SER A 228 -10.71 -4.98 6.28
N LYS A 229 -10.37 -3.76 5.86
CA LYS A 229 -9.39 -2.89 6.53
C LYS A 229 -9.70 -2.79 8.04
N PRO A 230 -8.70 -2.85 8.94
CA PRO A 230 -7.26 -2.78 8.72
C PRO A 230 -6.57 -4.14 8.46
N HIS A 231 -7.32 -5.19 8.15
CA HIS A 231 -6.73 -6.50 7.85
C HIS A 231 -5.84 -6.45 6.59
N PHE A 232 -4.73 -7.19 6.59
CA PHE A 232 -3.71 -7.13 5.52
C PHE A 232 -4.12 -7.85 4.23
N GLU A 233 -5.19 -8.65 4.26
CA GLU A 233 -5.59 -9.57 3.19
C GLU A 233 -5.71 -8.90 1.81
N GLY A 234 -6.44 -7.79 1.70
CA GLY A 234 -6.65 -7.11 0.42
C GLY A 234 -5.37 -6.56 -0.19
N TYR A 235 -4.49 -5.97 0.62
CA TYR A 235 -3.17 -5.48 0.22
C TYR A 235 -2.27 -6.61 -0.28
N LEU A 236 -2.23 -7.71 0.47
CA LEU A 236 -1.45 -8.89 0.12
C LEU A 236 -1.96 -9.51 -1.19
N LEU A 237 -3.28 -9.58 -1.36
CA LEU A 237 -3.90 -10.07 -2.59
C LEU A 237 -3.58 -9.18 -3.79
N ALA A 238 -3.62 -7.86 -3.63
CA ALA A 238 -3.25 -6.92 -4.69
C ALA A 238 -1.78 -7.11 -5.12
N ALA A 239 -0.86 -7.15 -4.15
CA ALA A 239 0.56 -7.40 -4.41
C ALA A 239 0.80 -8.78 -5.08
N ARG A 240 0.08 -9.83 -4.64
CA ARG A 240 0.13 -11.16 -5.25
C ARG A 240 -0.38 -11.18 -6.68
N ARG A 241 -1.48 -10.47 -7.00
CA ARG A 241 -2.01 -10.36 -8.37
C ARG A 241 -1.01 -9.67 -9.30
N LEU A 242 -0.23 -8.72 -8.77
CA LEU A 242 0.89 -8.11 -9.49
C LEU A 242 2.16 -8.97 -9.52
N ASN A 243 2.20 -10.09 -8.78
CA ASN A 243 3.40 -10.90 -8.55
C ASN A 243 4.59 -10.08 -8.00
N ILE A 244 4.31 -9.17 -7.08
CA ILE A 244 5.28 -8.28 -6.47
C ILE A 244 5.27 -8.47 -4.95
N ASP A 245 6.45 -8.41 -4.35
CA ASP A 245 6.58 -8.42 -2.90
C ASP A 245 5.89 -7.17 -2.32
N PRO A 246 4.95 -7.29 -1.37
CA PRO A 246 4.26 -6.13 -0.79
C PRO A 246 5.25 -5.11 -0.21
N ARG A 247 6.43 -5.56 0.24
CA ARG A 247 7.50 -4.71 0.74
C ARG A 247 8.15 -3.87 -0.35
N LEU A 248 7.81 -4.02 -1.62
CA LEU A 248 8.26 -3.14 -2.69
C LEU A 248 7.11 -2.31 -3.27
N CYS A 249 5.94 -2.35 -2.63
CA CYS A 249 4.76 -1.58 -3.02
C CYS A 249 4.67 -0.27 -2.23
N VAL A 250 4.06 0.73 -2.87
CA VAL A 250 3.55 1.95 -2.23
C VAL A 250 2.03 1.89 -2.20
N MET A 251 1.40 2.08 -1.04
CA MET A 251 -0.04 2.21 -0.90
C MET A 251 -0.44 3.69 -0.85
N LEU A 252 -1.45 4.07 -1.63
CA LEU A 252 -2.06 5.40 -1.63
C LEU A 252 -3.43 5.32 -0.96
N GLU A 253 -3.64 6.08 0.12
CA GLU A 253 -4.78 5.83 1.02
C GLU A 253 -5.26 7.11 1.73
N ASP A 254 -6.57 7.23 1.96
CA ASP A 254 -7.20 8.38 2.65
C ASP A 254 -7.65 8.07 4.10
N SER A 255 -7.48 6.82 4.55
CA SER A 255 -7.98 6.33 5.84
C SER A 255 -6.89 5.76 6.76
N GLU A 256 -7.00 6.00 8.06
CA GLU A 256 -6.05 5.46 9.05
C GLU A 256 -6.05 3.93 9.11
N THR A 257 -7.23 3.31 9.00
CA THR A 257 -7.38 1.85 8.95
C THR A 257 -6.72 1.29 7.71
N GLY A 258 -6.77 2.04 6.61
CA GLY A 258 -6.10 1.69 5.37
C GLY A 258 -4.58 1.69 5.51
N LEU A 259 -4.04 2.81 6.00
CA LEU A 259 -2.60 2.97 6.23
C LEU A 259 -2.04 1.90 7.16
N LEU A 260 -2.77 1.59 8.24
CA LEU A 260 -2.37 0.53 9.18
C LEU A 260 -2.28 -0.84 8.50
N GLY A 261 -3.28 -1.18 7.66
CA GLY A 261 -3.30 -2.46 6.93
C GLY A 261 -2.12 -2.61 5.97
N ALA A 262 -1.76 -1.55 5.25
CA ALA A 262 -0.60 -1.53 4.37
C ALA A 262 0.72 -1.64 5.14
N ARG A 263 0.86 -0.91 6.25
CA ARG A 263 2.04 -0.97 7.13
C ARG A 263 2.24 -2.34 7.77
N ASN A 264 1.18 -3.11 8.03
CA ASN A 264 1.29 -4.49 8.52
C ASN A 264 2.04 -5.42 7.53
N LEU A 265 2.14 -5.05 6.25
CA LEU A 265 2.96 -5.74 5.24
C LEU A 265 4.26 -5.00 4.92
N SER A 266 4.62 -4.02 5.74
CA SER A 266 5.74 -3.11 5.52
C SER A 266 5.69 -2.38 4.17
N MET A 267 4.51 -2.18 3.57
CA MET A 267 4.38 -1.30 2.41
C MET A 267 4.79 0.11 2.77
N ARG A 268 5.36 0.85 1.81
CA ARG A 268 5.45 2.30 1.97
C ARG A 268 4.07 2.91 1.79
N THR A 269 3.78 4.03 2.44
CA THR A 269 2.45 4.65 2.38
C THR A 269 2.50 6.14 2.04
N ILE A 270 1.60 6.57 1.17
CA ILE A 270 1.24 7.98 0.97
C ILE A 270 -0.18 8.15 1.49
N GLY A 271 -0.31 8.93 2.56
CA GLY A 271 -1.59 9.33 3.13
C GLY A 271 -2.11 10.59 2.43
N ILE A 272 -3.40 10.63 2.11
CA ILE A 272 -4.05 11.75 1.42
C ILE A 272 -5.17 12.31 2.29
N GLY A 273 -5.14 13.63 2.53
CA GLY A 273 -6.18 14.36 3.25
C GLY A 273 -5.79 14.80 4.66
N ASP A 274 -6.18 16.03 5.03
CA ASP A 274 -5.78 16.72 6.26
C ASP A 274 -6.19 16.05 7.59
N ARG A 275 -7.10 15.08 7.53
CA ARG A 275 -7.63 14.40 8.72
C ARG A 275 -6.78 13.21 9.16
N LEU A 276 -5.78 12.84 8.37
CA LEU A 276 -4.85 11.78 8.71
C LEU A 276 -3.82 12.29 9.71
N SER A 277 -3.53 11.49 10.74
CA SER A 277 -2.35 11.73 11.56
C SER A 277 -1.09 11.58 10.69
N SER A 278 -0.28 12.63 10.63
CA SER A 278 0.97 12.65 9.86
C SER A 278 1.95 11.54 10.24
N GLU A 279 1.85 10.99 11.45
CA GLU A 279 2.68 9.89 11.96
C GLU A 279 2.33 8.52 11.33
N ARG A 280 1.20 8.42 10.62
CA ARG A 280 0.70 7.14 10.10
C ARG A 280 1.03 6.88 8.63
N ALA A 281 1.61 7.86 7.93
CA ALA A 281 2.05 7.71 6.55
C ALA A 281 3.53 8.07 6.39
N ASP A 282 4.24 7.40 5.49
CA ASP A 282 5.64 7.76 5.20
C ASP A 282 5.73 9.08 4.44
N ARG A 283 4.67 9.44 3.71
CA ARG A 283 4.46 10.76 3.11
C ARG A 283 3.00 11.17 3.27
N HIS A 284 2.76 12.43 3.54
CA HIS A 284 1.40 12.99 3.66
C HIS A 284 1.19 14.05 2.58
N LEU A 285 0.04 14.00 1.91
CA LEU A 285 -0.41 15.00 0.96
C LEU A 285 -1.77 15.57 1.41
N PRO A 286 -2.01 16.89 1.30
CA PRO A 286 -3.31 17.47 1.66
C PRO A 286 -4.42 17.01 0.70
N ASP A 287 -4.08 16.79 -0.57
CA ASP A 287 -4.95 16.26 -1.60
C ASP A 287 -4.14 15.52 -2.67
N THR A 288 -4.80 15.03 -3.72
CA THR A 288 -4.21 14.20 -4.77
C THR A 288 -3.44 15.00 -5.84
N SER A 289 -3.47 16.34 -5.82
CA SER A 289 -2.93 17.17 -6.90
C SER A 289 -1.43 17.00 -7.10
N GLU A 290 -0.67 16.77 -6.02
CA GLU A 290 0.78 16.54 -6.03
C GLU A 290 1.16 15.05 -6.02
N LEU A 291 0.21 14.16 -6.31
CA LEU A 291 0.42 12.71 -6.22
C LEU A 291 1.51 12.24 -7.20
N ARG A 292 1.54 12.82 -8.41
CA ARG A 292 2.55 12.50 -9.41
C ARG A 292 3.95 12.88 -8.90
N GLU A 293 4.14 14.10 -8.44
CA GLU A 293 5.41 14.62 -7.92
C GLU A 293 5.89 13.80 -6.72
N ALA A 294 4.97 13.45 -5.82
CA ALA A 294 5.26 12.62 -4.67
C ALA A 294 5.76 11.23 -5.05
N LEU A 295 5.09 10.59 -6.02
CA LEU A 295 5.50 9.31 -6.58
C LEU A 295 6.83 9.43 -7.32
N GLU A 296 6.99 10.47 -8.14
CA GLU A 296 8.21 10.77 -8.86
C GLU A 296 9.40 10.91 -7.91
N GLU A 297 9.27 11.64 -6.81
CA GLU A 297 10.31 11.72 -5.79
C GLU A 297 10.57 10.36 -5.13
N MET A 298 9.54 9.58 -4.76
CA MET A 298 9.74 8.27 -4.12
C MET A 298 10.38 7.21 -5.05
N ILE A 299 10.16 7.35 -6.35
CA ILE A 299 10.66 6.44 -7.40
C ILE A 299 12.02 6.91 -7.94
N LEU A 300 12.18 8.23 -8.18
CA LEU A 300 13.34 8.86 -8.82
C LEU A 300 14.35 9.51 -7.87
N ALA A 301 14.06 9.71 -6.58
CA ALA A 301 15.13 10.02 -5.60
C ALA A 301 16.22 8.92 -5.57
N TYR A 302 15.93 7.78 -6.20
CA TYR A 302 16.86 6.71 -6.55
C TYR A 302 17.90 7.07 -7.64
N VAL A 303 17.64 8.05 -8.52
CA VAL A 303 18.48 8.38 -9.70
C VAL A 303 19.32 9.65 -9.49
N SER A 304 18.78 10.69 -8.85
CA SER A 304 19.35 12.05 -8.99
C SER A 304 20.36 12.49 -7.91
N ASN A 305 20.41 11.85 -6.74
CA ASN A 305 21.24 12.35 -5.63
C ASN A 305 22.67 11.80 -5.56
N HIS A 306 23.10 10.92 -6.46
CA HIS A 306 24.42 10.28 -6.38
C HIS A 306 24.95 9.94 -7.79
N PRO A 307 25.81 10.78 -8.40
CA PRO A 307 26.35 10.56 -9.74
C PRO A 307 27.29 9.35 -9.87
N ALA A 308 27.54 8.61 -8.78
CA ALA A 308 28.29 7.35 -8.77
C ALA A 308 27.40 6.09 -8.70
N THR A 309 26.07 6.25 -8.73
CA THR A 309 25.14 5.12 -8.59
C THR A 309 24.90 4.43 -9.93
N VAL A 310 25.14 3.12 -9.98
CA VAL A 310 24.70 2.27 -11.07
C VAL A 310 23.17 2.31 -11.09
N ALA A 311 22.61 2.92 -12.14
CA ALA A 311 21.19 2.89 -12.42
C ALA A 311 20.76 1.43 -12.65
N VAL A 312 20.10 0.83 -11.66
CA VAL A 312 19.27 -0.37 -11.87
C VAL A 312 17.83 -0.06 -11.48
N CYS A 313 17.29 1.03 -12.04
CA CYS A 313 15.86 1.10 -12.29
C CYS A 313 15.66 0.67 -13.74
N ILE A 314 14.76 -0.31 -13.93
CA ILE A 314 14.45 -0.98 -15.20
C ILE A 314 15.50 -2.03 -15.62
N SER A 315 15.71 -3.06 -14.79
CA SER A 315 16.30 -4.31 -15.29
C SER A 315 15.19 -5.21 -15.84
N LYS A 316 15.17 -5.32 -17.19
CA LYS A 316 14.51 -6.38 -17.94
C LYS A 316 15.07 -7.73 -17.47
N LYS A 317 14.37 -8.45 -16.60
CA LYS A 317 14.39 -9.92 -16.55
C LYS A 317 13.24 -10.38 -15.68
N GLY A 318 12.35 -11.14 -16.31
CA GLY A 318 11.18 -11.70 -15.66
C GLY A 318 11.55 -12.35 -14.34
N TYR A 319 10.72 -12.09 -13.34
CA TYR A 319 10.65 -12.89 -12.15
C TYR A 319 10.32 -14.33 -12.61
N SER A 320 11.33 -15.16 -12.84
CA SER A 320 11.11 -16.60 -12.93
C SER A 320 10.80 -17.03 -11.51
N GLY A 321 9.51 -16.98 -11.16
CA GLY A 321 9.00 -17.60 -9.96
C GLY A 321 9.38 -19.08 -10.00
N GLU A 322 10.43 -19.44 -9.29
CA GLU A 322 10.60 -20.82 -8.89
C GLU A 322 9.39 -21.17 -8.04
N ARG A 323 8.55 -22.03 -8.61
CA ARG A 323 7.41 -22.65 -7.96
C ARG A 323 7.86 -23.14 -6.59
N ILE A 324 7.39 -22.48 -5.54
CA ILE A 324 7.28 -23.12 -4.23
C ILE A 324 6.27 -24.25 -4.45
N ARG A 325 6.79 -25.45 -4.72
CA ARG A 325 5.99 -26.66 -4.68
C ARG A 325 5.64 -26.87 -3.21
N GLU A 326 4.35 -26.96 -2.96
CA GLU A 326 3.82 -27.44 -1.69
C GLU A 326 4.35 -28.85 -1.42
N THR A 327 5.05 -28.99 -0.30
CA THR A 327 5.13 -30.21 0.50
C THR A 327 5.02 -29.80 1.96
#